data_AF-A0A7S3T9K8-F1
#
_entry.id   AF-A0A7S3T9K8-F1
#
_cell.length_a   1.000
_cell.length_b   1.000
_cell.length_c   1.000
_cell.angle_alpha   90.00
_cell.angle_beta   90.00
_cell.angle_gamma   90.00
#
_symmetry.space_group_name_H-M   'P 1'
#
loop_
_entity.id
_entity.type
_entity.pdbx_description
1 polymer ?
#
loop_
_entity_poly.entity_id
_entity_poly.type
_entity_poly.pdbx_seq_one_letter_code
_entity_poly.pdbx_strand_id
1 'polypeptide(L)'
;CVAAPPPPPSFAPLVVPPSTLVADLKKTRGDASLPHGPVTFIVGKEEQRIEHVSKNLLCVRSEYYGKMFGIGMKERDAAEITVPKTDLASFTAFIDYLCTDQLDLGEGE
;
A
#
# COMPACT_ATOMS: atom_id res chain seq x y z
N CYS A 1 14.35 -62.22 21.69
CA CYS A 1 14.22 -61.35 20.50
C CYS A 1 13.59 -60.03 20.96
N VAL A 2 14.33 -58.91 20.88
CA VAL A 2 13.79 -57.59 21.28
C VAL A 2 13.14 -56.98 20.05
N ALA A 3 11.87 -56.60 20.14
CA ALA A 3 11.15 -55.96 19.05
C ALA A 3 11.71 -54.56 18.79
N ALA A 4 11.90 -54.21 17.52
CA ALA A 4 12.34 -52.88 17.14
C ALA A 4 11.27 -51.82 17.52
N PRO A 5 11.68 -50.63 17.95
CA PRO A 5 10.74 -49.55 18.27
C PRO A 5 9.96 -49.12 17.01
N PRO A 6 8.70 -48.69 17.16
CA PRO A 6 7.87 -48.25 16.05
C PRO A 6 8.51 -47.02 15.36
N PRO A 7 8.31 -46.87 14.03
CA PRO A 7 8.81 -45.72 13.30
C PRO A 7 8.20 -44.42 13.86
N PRO A 8 8.96 -43.31 13.85
CA PRO A 8 8.42 -42.02 14.29
C PRO A 8 7.22 -41.62 13.42
N PRO A 9 6.23 -40.91 13.99
CA PRO A 9 5.09 -40.44 13.24
C PRO A 9 5.56 -39.57 12.07
N SER A 10 5.21 -39.97 10.85
CA SER A 10 5.44 -39.18 9.65
C SER A 10 4.40 -38.07 9.61
N PHE A 11 4.77 -36.86 9.99
CA PHE A 11 3.92 -35.70 9.77
C PHE A 11 3.85 -35.41 8.26
N ALA A 12 2.65 -35.22 7.73
CA ALA A 12 2.49 -34.73 6.37
C ALA A 12 3.19 -33.36 6.23
N PRO A 13 3.88 -33.08 5.10
CA PRO A 13 4.48 -31.76 4.88
C PRO A 13 3.43 -30.66 5.03
N LEU A 14 3.73 -29.65 5.85
CA LEU A 14 2.87 -28.48 6.00
C LEU A 14 2.81 -27.74 4.66
N VAL A 15 1.61 -27.62 4.09
CA VAL A 15 1.38 -26.79 2.91
C VAL A 15 1.08 -25.37 3.40
N VAL A 16 2.04 -24.46 3.21
CA VAL A 16 1.86 -23.04 3.54
C VAL A 16 1.17 -22.34 2.37
N PRO A 17 0.02 -21.67 2.57
CA PRO A 17 -0.65 -20.94 1.51
C PRO A 17 0.19 -19.72 1.05
N PRO A 18 0.01 -19.25 -0.21
CA PRO A 18 0.64 -18.02 -0.68
C PRO A 18 0.27 -16.81 0.19
N SER A 19 1.19 -15.85 0.29
CA SER A 19 0.96 -14.61 1.04
C SER A 19 -0.11 -13.75 0.37
N THR A 20 -1.04 -13.22 1.17
CA THR A 20 -2.05 -12.24 0.73
C THR A 20 -1.65 -10.80 1.02
N LEU A 21 -0.49 -10.58 1.66
CA LEU A 21 -0.07 -9.27 2.18
C LEU A 21 -0.20 -8.14 1.16
N VAL A 22 0.29 -8.34 -0.06
CA VAL A 22 0.26 -7.31 -1.11
C VAL A 22 -1.17 -6.99 -1.56
N ALA A 23 -2.01 -8.02 -1.70
CA ALA A 23 -3.42 -7.85 -2.06
C ALA A 23 -4.20 -7.14 -0.94
N ASP A 24 -3.87 -7.42 0.32
CA ASP A 24 -4.49 -6.78 1.47
C ASP A 24 -4.03 -5.33 1.64
N LEU A 25 -2.75 -5.03 1.41
CA LEU A 25 -2.24 -3.64 1.42
C LEU A 25 -2.83 -2.80 0.30
N LYS A 26 -3.13 -3.37 -0.87
CA LYS A 26 -3.79 -2.65 -1.97
C LYS A 26 -5.16 -2.09 -1.55
N LYS A 27 -5.88 -2.77 -0.66
CA LYS A 27 -7.19 -2.34 -0.14
C LYS A 27 -7.12 -1.08 0.73
N THR A 28 -5.92 -0.67 1.16
CA THR A 28 -5.72 0.57 1.92
C THR A 28 -5.82 1.83 1.06
N ARG A 29 -6.02 1.69 -0.25
CA ARG A 29 -6.37 2.76 -1.19
C ARG A 29 -7.83 2.61 -1.62
N GLY A 30 -8.58 3.69 -1.61
CA GLY A 30 -9.97 3.74 -2.11
C GLY A 30 -11.02 3.19 -1.14
N ASP A 31 -10.63 2.61 -0.01
CA ASP A 31 -11.55 2.14 1.02
C ASP A 31 -11.80 3.23 2.09
N ALA A 32 -12.95 3.89 1.98
CA ALA A 32 -13.37 4.95 2.91
C ALA A 32 -13.74 4.44 4.32
N SER A 33 -13.91 3.12 4.50
CA SER A 33 -14.33 2.53 5.78
C SER A 33 -13.18 2.31 6.76
N LEU A 34 -11.94 2.45 6.30
CA LEU A 34 -10.78 2.15 7.13
C LEU A 34 -10.58 3.24 8.19
N PRO A 35 -10.24 2.86 9.44
CA PRO A 35 -10.25 3.77 10.60
C PRO A 35 -9.05 4.73 10.64
N HIS A 36 -8.24 4.81 9.58
CA HIS A 36 -7.05 5.65 9.52
C HIS A 36 -7.37 6.96 8.80
N GLY A 37 -6.74 8.08 9.18
CA GLY A 37 -6.93 9.38 8.52
C GLY A 37 -6.35 9.35 7.11
N PRO A 38 -7.17 9.21 6.05
CA PRO A 38 -6.65 9.08 4.71
C PRO A 38 -6.38 10.46 4.12
N VAL A 39 -5.70 10.48 2.98
CA VAL A 39 -5.51 11.68 2.17
C VAL A 39 -6.07 11.46 0.78
N THR A 40 -6.64 12.51 0.21
CA THR A 40 -7.01 12.57 -1.20
C THR A 40 -5.98 13.40 -1.97
N PHE A 41 -5.48 12.87 -3.07
CA PHE A 41 -4.63 13.64 -3.98
C PHE A 41 -5.45 14.21 -5.13
N ILE A 42 -5.27 15.50 -5.40
CA ILE A 42 -5.84 16.22 -6.54
C ILE A 42 -4.72 16.37 -7.57
N VAL A 43 -4.84 15.71 -8.72
CA VAL A 43 -3.72 15.45 -9.63
C VAL A 43 -3.94 16.13 -10.97
N GLY A 44 -2.88 16.77 -11.47
CA GLY A 44 -2.84 17.35 -12.81
C GLY A 44 -3.72 18.60 -12.96
N LYS A 45 -3.84 19.08 -14.20
CA LYS A 45 -4.62 20.28 -14.53
C LYS A 45 -6.13 20.05 -14.48
N GLU A 46 -6.55 18.81 -14.67
CA GLU A 46 -7.96 18.40 -14.64
C GLU A 46 -8.45 18.11 -13.21
N GLU A 47 -7.60 18.33 -12.20
CA GLU A 47 -7.93 18.15 -10.77
C GLU A 47 -8.51 16.76 -10.45
N GLN A 48 -8.01 15.73 -11.12
CA GLN A 48 -8.48 14.36 -10.96
C GLN A 48 -8.10 13.81 -9.58
N ARG A 49 -8.93 12.94 -9.00
CA ARG A 49 -8.82 12.58 -7.58
C ARG A 49 -8.35 11.13 -7.39
N ILE A 50 -7.36 10.95 -6.52
CA ILE A 50 -7.01 9.65 -5.93
C ILE A 50 -7.41 9.70 -4.47
N GLU A 51 -8.52 9.06 -4.14
CA GLU A 51 -9.17 9.20 -2.83
C GLU A 51 -8.75 8.09 -1.86
N HIS A 52 -8.93 8.39 -0.58
CA HIS A 52 -8.81 7.43 0.51
C HIS A 52 -7.45 6.70 0.55
N VAL A 53 -6.34 7.44 0.40
CA VAL A 53 -4.98 6.87 0.46
C VAL A 53 -4.47 6.89 1.91
N SER A 54 -3.93 5.75 2.37
CA SER A 54 -3.43 5.64 3.74
C SER A 54 -2.17 6.47 4.02
N LYS A 55 -2.30 7.52 4.86
CA LYS A 55 -1.16 8.33 5.32
C LYS A 55 -0.07 7.48 5.99
N ASN A 56 -0.45 6.47 6.79
CA ASN A 56 0.51 5.60 7.48
C ASN A 56 1.40 4.86 6.48
N LEU A 57 0.80 4.30 5.44
CA LEU A 57 1.53 3.56 4.41
C LEU A 57 2.47 4.49 3.63
N LEU A 58 1.98 5.69 3.28
CA LEU A 58 2.81 6.73 2.65
C LEU A 58 4.02 7.11 3.53
N CYS A 59 3.81 7.36 4.82
CA CYS A 59 4.88 7.73 5.75
C CYS A 59 5.93 6.65 5.93
N VAL A 60 5.51 5.38 6.01
CA VAL A 60 6.44 4.24 6.15
C VAL A 60 7.24 4.01 4.87
N ARG A 61 6.65 4.29 3.70
CA ARG A 61 7.22 3.96 2.39
C ARG A 61 7.91 5.13 1.70
N SER A 62 7.79 6.34 2.25
CA SER A 62 8.37 7.56 1.68
C SER A 62 8.77 8.53 2.78
N GLU A 63 10.06 8.85 2.86
CA GLU A 63 10.58 9.87 3.78
C GLU A 63 9.95 11.25 3.53
N TYR A 64 9.62 11.57 2.28
CA TYR A 64 8.96 12.82 1.91
C TYR A 64 7.60 12.93 2.59
N TYR A 65 6.76 11.90 2.46
CA TYR A 65 5.45 11.87 3.12
C TYR A 65 5.55 11.73 4.63
N GLY A 66 6.57 11.01 5.13
CA GLY A 66 6.87 10.94 6.56
C GLY A 66 7.15 12.30 7.18
N LYS A 67 7.86 13.18 6.46
CA LYS A 67 8.08 14.58 6.86
C LYS A 67 6.83 15.43 6.68
N MET A 68 6.15 15.32 5.54
CA MET A 68 4.96 16.11 5.21
C MET A 68 3.79 15.88 6.18
N PHE A 69 3.51 14.63 6.55
CA PHE A 69 2.46 14.29 7.51
C PHE A 69 2.96 14.22 8.96
N GLY A 70 4.22 14.58 9.19
CA GLY A 70 4.82 14.61 10.51
C GLY A 70 4.27 15.72 11.41
N ILE A 71 4.70 15.72 12.67
CA ILE A 71 4.29 16.72 13.65
C ILE A 71 4.78 18.11 13.24
N GLY A 72 3.87 19.09 13.20
CA GLY A 72 4.19 20.50 12.96
C GLY A 72 4.00 20.99 11.53
N MET A 73 3.60 20.12 10.60
CA MET A 73 3.24 20.49 9.23
C MET A 73 1.71 20.66 9.09
N LYS A 74 1.27 21.61 8.26
CA LYS A 74 -0.17 21.85 8.01
C LYS A 74 -0.82 20.64 7.32
N GLU A 75 -0.03 19.95 6.50
CA GLU A 75 -0.41 18.80 5.70
C GLU A 75 -0.73 17.57 6.56
N ARG A 76 -0.25 17.53 7.81
CA ARG A 76 -0.60 16.49 8.80
C ARG A 76 -2.11 16.28 8.87
N ASP A 77 -2.85 17.35 9.05
CA ASP A 77 -4.31 17.33 9.18
C ASP A 77 -5.02 17.57 7.85
N ALA A 78 -4.28 17.72 6.74
CA ALA A 78 -4.88 17.93 5.44
C ALA A 78 -5.64 16.68 4.98
N ALA A 79 -6.91 16.88 4.61
CA ALA A 79 -7.70 15.87 3.93
C ALA A 79 -7.33 15.76 2.45
N GLU A 80 -6.77 16.82 1.86
CA GLU A 80 -6.48 16.92 0.43
C GLU A 80 -5.10 17.52 0.15
N ILE A 81 -4.42 17.01 -0.88
CA ILE A 81 -3.11 17.51 -1.35
C ILE A 81 -3.16 17.66 -2.87
N THR A 82 -2.77 18.83 -3.37
CA THR A 82 -2.68 19.08 -4.81
C THR A 82 -1.31 18.70 -5.37
N VAL A 83 -1.29 18.00 -6.50
CA VAL A 83 -0.10 17.55 -7.23
C VAL A 83 -0.22 18.01 -8.69
N PRO A 84 0.13 19.26 -9.00
CA PRO A 84 -0.21 19.89 -10.28
C PRO A 84 0.70 19.52 -11.46
N LYS A 85 1.85 18.89 -11.21
CA LYS A 85 2.94 18.68 -12.19
C LYS A 85 3.13 17.21 -12.58
N THR A 86 2.04 16.48 -12.74
CA THR A 86 2.03 15.08 -13.18
C THR A 86 0.68 14.76 -13.81
N ASP A 87 0.62 13.73 -14.64
CA ASP A 87 -0.64 13.14 -15.08
C ASP A 87 -1.15 12.13 -14.04
N LEU A 88 -2.44 11.78 -14.16
CA LEU A 88 -3.11 10.87 -13.25
C LEU A 88 -2.53 9.44 -13.31
N ALA A 89 -2.18 8.94 -14.49
CA ALA A 89 -1.73 7.56 -14.65
C ALA A 89 -0.38 7.35 -13.94
N SER A 90 0.60 8.21 -14.21
CA SER A 90 1.92 8.17 -13.56
C SER A 90 1.81 8.29 -12.04
N PHE A 91 0.96 9.19 -11.55
CA PHE A 91 0.81 9.38 -10.11
C PHE A 91 0.03 8.24 -9.45
N THR A 92 -0.94 7.65 -10.15
CA THR A 92 -1.64 6.44 -9.69
C THR A 92 -0.67 5.27 -9.59
N ALA A 93 0.16 5.06 -10.61
CA ALA A 93 1.19 4.02 -10.61
C ALA A 93 2.19 4.22 -9.45
N PHE A 94 2.58 5.46 -9.16
CA PHE A 94 3.43 5.78 -8.01
C PHE A 94 2.76 5.44 -6.67
N ILE A 95 1.48 5.80 -6.49
CA ILE A 95 0.74 5.47 -5.26
C ILE A 95 0.55 3.96 -5.12
N ASP A 96 0.22 3.26 -6.22
CA ASP A 96 0.09 1.80 -6.22
C ASP A 96 1.43 1.11 -5.89
N TYR A 97 2.56 1.64 -6.39
CA TYR A 97 3.90 1.16 -6.01
C TYR A 97 4.17 1.36 -4.51
N LEU A 98 3.82 2.51 -3.94
CA LEU A 98 3.97 2.71 -2.50
C LEU A 98 3.11 1.72 -1.69
N CYS A 99 1.90 1.40 -2.18
CA CYS A 99 0.98 0.48 -1.52
C CYS A 99 1.35 -1.00 -1.68
N THR A 100 1.91 -1.40 -2.83
CA THR A 100 1.96 -2.82 -3.23
C THR A 100 3.34 -3.30 -3.68
N ASP A 101 4.33 -2.41 -3.79
CA ASP A 101 5.66 -2.68 -4.37
C ASP A 101 5.61 -3.12 -5.84
N GLN A 102 4.46 -2.95 -6.51
CA GLN A 102 4.27 -3.23 -7.93
C GLN A 102 4.13 -1.91 -8.69
N LEU A 103 4.90 -1.77 -9.76
CA LEU A 103 4.86 -0.61 -10.64
C LEU A 103 4.36 -1.06 -12.01
N ASP A 104 3.20 -0.53 -12.39
CA ASP A 104 2.62 -0.70 -13.72
C ASP A 104 2.39 0.69 -14.32
N LEU A 105 3.17 1.01 -15.35
CA LEU A 105 3.11 2.31 -16.03
C LEU A 105 2.17 2.28 -17.25
N GLY A 106 1.50 1.15 -17.50
CA GLY A 106 0.80 0.90 -18.76
C GLY A 106 1.76 0.64 -19.93
N GLU A 107 1.20 0.30 -21.10
CA GLU A 107 1.97 0.29 -22.34
C GLU A 107 2.34 1.74 -22.68
N GLY A 108 3.64 2.03 -22.76
CA GLY A 108 4.13 3.36 -23.11
C GLY A 108 3.63 3.77 -24.49
N GLU A 109 3.10 4.99 -24.58
CA GLU A 109 2.77 5.64 -25.85
C GLU A 109 4.01 6.33 -26.46
#